data_AF-A0A954RSP2-F1
#
_entry.id   AF-A0A954RSP2-F1
#
_cell.length_a   1.000
_cell.length_b   1.000
_cell.length_c   1.000
_cell.angle_alpha   90.00
_cell.angle_beta   90.00
_cell.angle_gamma   90.00
#
_symmetry.space_group_name_H-M   'P 1'
#
loop_
_entity.id
_entity.type
_entity.pdbx_description
1 polymer ?
#
loop_
_entity_poly.entity_id
_entity_poly.type
_entity_poly.pdbx_seq_one_letter_code
_entity_poly.pdbx_strand_id
1 'polypeptide(L)'
;FAAAWTPNPLPEQRNRRSIYVQRLRGLTDPLLDVFNAPGPDFSCERRETSTVTPQVFALFNSRSTHARALALADNLLKETPNDRGALTRCFRLLLARDPNDNELDECIAHWQLIERSLPQIADRTPTPPTQVQREAVEENTGERFTFSERLYPSADFIPDLQPHEVRRHVRAFADICLVLLNCNEFVYVE
;
A
#
# COMPACT_ATOMS: atom_id res chain seq x y z
N PHE A 1 -8.92 12.11 21.58
CA PHE A 1 -8.57 12.92 20.38
C PHE A 1 -9.10 12.22 19.14
N ALA A 2 -9.77 12.92 18.23
CA ALA A 2 -10.21 12.32 16.97
C ALA A 2 -9.03 12.21 16.00
N ALA A 3 -8.82 11.04 15.40
CA ALA A 3 -7.81 10.86 14.38
C ALA A 3 -8.23 11.60 13.09
N ALA A 4 -7.33 12.39 12.51
CA ALA A 4 -7.59 13.11 11.27
C ALA A 4 -7.85 12.18 10.07
N TRP A 5 -7.17 11.03 10.03
CA TRP A 5 -7.35 10.00 9.00
C TRP A 5 -7.74 8.68 9.65
N THR A 6 -8.93 8.18 9.31
CA THR A 6 -9.46 6.91 9.79
C THR A 6 -9.77 6.03 8.57
N PRO A 7 -9.27 4.80 8.50
CA PRO A 7 -9.55 3.93 7.36
C PRO A 7 -11.01 3.49 7.37
N ASN A 8 -11.62 3.39 6.19
CA ASN A 8 -12.90 2.71 6.06
C ASN A 8 -12.74 1.22 6.43
N PRO A 9 -13.63 0.67 7.29
CA PRO A 9 -13.44 -0.65 7.88
C PRO A 9 -13.51 -1.79 6.85
N LEU A 10 -14.30 -1.64 5.79
CA LEU A 10 -14.52 -2.71 4.81
C LEU A 10 -13.69 -2.52 3.53
N PRO A 11 -13.06 -3.59 2.98
CA PRO A 11 -12.29 -3.53 1.74
C PRO A 11 -13.08 -2.90 0.59
N GLU A 12 -14.35 -3.25 0.44
CA GLU A 12 -15.24 -2.71 -0.60
C GLU A 12 -15.40 -1.18 -0.53
N GLN A 13 -15.22 -0.57 0.64
CA GLN A 13 -15.31 0.87 0.84
C GLN A 13 -14.02 1.60 0.48
N ARG A 14 -12.85 0.99 0.71
CA ARG A 14 -11.53 1.62 0.53
C ARG A 14 -10.78 1.19 -0.75
N ASN A 15 -11.03 -0.01 -1.26
CA ASN A 15 -10.36 -0.56 -2.43
C ASN A 15 -11.18 -0.28 -3.71
N ARG A 16 -11.23 1.00 -4.11
CA ARG A 16 -11.95 1.45 -5.30
C ARG A 16 -10.98 2.01 -6.34
N ARG A 17 -11.26 1.76 -7.61
CA ARG A 17 -10.67 2.54 -8.70
C ARG A 17 -11.35 3.90 -8.70
N SER A 18 -10.56 4.95 -8.52
CA SER A 18 -11.07 6.30 -8.36
C SER A 18 -10.51 7.19 -9.46
N ILE A 19 -11.40 7.91 -10.14
CA ILE A 19 -11.03 9.03 -11.03
C ILE A 19 -10.91 10.32 -10.21
N TYR A 20 -11.65 10.41 -9.10
CA TYR A 20 -11.62 11.53 -8.16
C TYR A 20 -11.35 11.04 -6.75
N VAL A 21 -10.60 11.82 -5.97
CA VAL A 21 -10.35 11.58 -4.56
C VAL A 21 -10.96 12.70 -3.73
N GLN A 22 -11.38 12.39 -2.51
CA GLN A 22 -11.86 13.40 -1.57
C GLN A 22 -10.71 14.36 -1.24
N ARG A 23 -10.96 15.67 -1.32
CA ARG A 23 -9.99 16.71 -0.96
C ARG A 23 -10.60 17.65 0.06
N LEU A 24 -9.96 17.78 1.21
CA LEU A 24 -10.36 18.69 2.29
C LEU A 24 -9.34 19.83 2.36
N ARG A 25 -9.80 21.09 2.32
CA ARG A 25 -8.92 22.26 2.24
C ARG A 25 -7.91 22.33 3.40
N GLY A 26 -8.33 22.01 4.62
CA GLY A 26 -7.48 22.06 5.81
C GLY A 26 -6.79 20.74 6.16
N LEU A 27 -6.93 19.70 5.33
CA LEU A 27 -6.37 18.38 5.61
C LEU A 27 -5.85 17.75 4.31
N THR A 28 -4.56 17.95 4.06
CA THR A 28 -3.84 17.34 2.94
C THR A 28 -3.74 15.83 3.15
N ASP A 29 -3.89 15.08 2.05
CA ASP A 29 -3.64 13.64 2.06
C ASP A 29 -2.13 13.38 2.31
N PRO A 30 -1.75 12.59 3.33
CA PRO A 30 -0.35 12.40 3.69
C PRO A 30 0.49 11.78 2.58
N LEU A 31 -0.10 10.93 1.73
CA LEU A 31 0.61 10.36 0.60
C LEU A 31 0.88 11.46 -0.42
N LEU A 32 -0.14 12.24 -0.80
CA LEU A 32 0.02 13.32 -1.78
C LEU A 32 1.01 14.41 -1.31
N ASP A 33 1.07 14.67 0.00
CA ASP A 33 2.04 15.61 0.58
C ASP A 33 3.49 15.19 0.33
N VAL A 34 3.81 13.90 0.51
CA VAL A 34 5.13 13.33 0.17
C VAL A 34 5.47 13.52 -1.31
N PHE A 35 4.45 13.52 -2.18
CA PHE A 35 4.59 13.77 -3.61
C PHE A 35 4.56 15.25 -3.98
N ASN A 36 4.78 16.18 -3.04
CA ASN A 36 4.79 17.62 -3.26
C ASN A 36 3.47 18.13 -3.85
N ALA A 37 2.33 17.62 -3.37
CA ALA A 37 1.04 18.13 -3.79
C ALA A 37 0.91 19.63 -3.44
N PRO A 38 0.41 20.47 -4.36
CA PRO A 38 0.26 21.89 -4.12
C PRO A 38 -0.77 22.13 -3.00
N GLY A 39 -0.43 23.05 -2.10
CA GLY A 39 -1.36 23.55 -1.08
C GLY A 39 -2.60 24.18 -1.70
N PRO A 40 -3.71 24.30 -0.96
CA PRO A 40 -4.95 24.87 -1.48
C PRO A 40 -4.86 26.36 -1.84
N ASP A 41 -3.82 27.05 -1.40
CA ASP A 41 -3.63 28.49 -1.58
C ASP A 41 -2.94 28.84 -2.90
N PHE A 42 -2.45 27.83 -3.64
CA PHE A 42 -1.74 28.01 -4.91
C PHE A 42 -2.37 27.19 -6.03
N SER A 43 -2.57 27.83 -7.18
CA SER A 43 -2.86 27.12 -8.43
C SER A 43 -1.58 26.51 -8.98
N CYS A 44 -1.64 25.25 -9.40
CA CYS A 44 -0.54 24.54 -10.03
C CYS A 44 -1.09 23.77 -11.24
N GLU A 45 -0.69 24.20 -12.42
CA GLU A 45 -1.07 23.63 -13.71
C GLU A 45 -0.29 22.35 -14.03
N ARG A 46 0.95 22.25 -13.52
CA ARG A 46 1.80 21.09 -13.74
C ARG A 46 2.72 20.88 -12.54
N ARG A 47 2.76 19.63 -12.07
CA ARG A 47 3.70 19.20 -11.03
C ARG A 47 5.14 19.21 -11.58
N GLU A 48 6.09 19.74 -10.82
CA GLU A 48 7.50 19.59 -11.14
C GLU A 48 7.97 18.15 -10.93
N THR A 49 8.77 17.64 -11.87
CA THR A 49 9.38 16.31 -11.73
C THR A 49 10.36 16.34 -10.58
N SER A 50 10.18 15.43 -9.62
CA SER A 50 11.01 15.33 -8.43
C SER A 50 11.44 13.88 -8.23
N THR A 51 12.72 13.68 -7.89
CA THR A 51 13.30 12.38 -7.56
C THR A 51 13.82 12.40 -6.11
N VAL A 52 13.01 12.96 -5.20
CA VAL A 52 13.42 13.07 -3.80
C VAL A 52 13.28 11.73 -3.11
N THR A 53 14.34 11.36 -2.39
CA THR A 53 14.47 10.10 -1.65
C THR A 53 13.26 9.74 -0.76
N PRO A 54 12.59 10.69 -0.07
CA PRO A 54 11.39 10.38 0.71
C PRO A 54 10.24 9.76 -0.09
N GLN A 55 10.08 10.08 -1.38
CA GLN A 55 9.00 9.54 -2.22
C GLN A 55 9.19 8.03 -2.44
N VAL A 56 10.42 7.62 -2.73
CA VAL A 56 10.78 6.20 -2.93
C VAL A 56 10.59 5.44 -1.62
N PHE A 57 11.10 5.98 -0.50
CA PHE A 57 10.95 5.30 0.79
C PHE A 57 9.51 5.22 1.26
N ALA A 58 8.69 6.26 1.01
CA ALA A 58 7.28 6.23 1.34
C ALA A 58 6.55 5.11 0.60
N LEU A 59 6.86 4.89 -0.67
CA LEU A 59 6.22 3.81 -1.43
C LEU A 59 6.75 2.43 -1.03
N PHE A 60 8.08 2.23 -0.96
CA PHE A 60 8.67 0.92 -0.63
C PHE A 60 8.39 0.46 0.80
N ASN A 61 8.20 1.37 1.76
CA ASN A 61 7.92 1.01 3.16
C ASN A 61 6.44 1.13 3.53
N SER A 62 5.57 1.55 2.59
CA SER A 62 4.15 1.70 2.86
C SER A 62 3.42 0.36 2.86
N ARG A 63 2.72 0.07 3.96
CA ARG A 63 1.82 -1.08 4.05
C ARG A 63 0.76 -1.10 2.94
N SER A 64 0.31 0.08 2.49
CA SER A 64 -0.67 0.20 1.39
C SER A 64 -0.07 -0.27 0.05
N THR A 65 1.18 0.11 -0.24
CA THR A 65 1.86 -0.32 -1.47
C THR A 65 2.13 -1.82 -1.45
N HIS A 66 2.61 -2.35 -0.31
CA HIS A 66 2.80 -3.79 -0.11
C HIS A 66 1.50 -4.59 -0.29
N ALA A 67 0.39 -4.12 0.31
CA ALA A 67 -0.91 -4.78 0.16
C ALA A 67 -1.39 -4.80 -1.30
N ARG A 68 -1.19 -3.70 -2.05
CA ARG A 68 -1.51 -3.63 -3.48
C ARG A 68 -0.64 -4.55 -4.32
N ALA A 69 0.65 -4.62 -4.04
CA ALA A 69 1.58 -5.52 -4.71
C ALA A 69 1.20 -7.00 -4.48
N LEU A 70 0.85 -7.36 -3.24
CA LEU A 70 0.38 -8.71 -2.90
C LEU A 70 -0.93 -9.08 -3.59
N ALA A 71 -1.91 -8.17 -3.57
CA ALA A 71 -3.19 -8.38 -4.24
C ALA A 71 -3.03 -8.49 -5.77
N LEU A 72 -2.14 -7.69 -6.37
CA LEU A 72 -1.82 -7.77 -7.79
C LEU A 72 -1.20 -9.13 -8.12
N ALA A 73 -0.18 -9.56 -7.37
CA ALA A 73 0.50 -10.83 -7.56
C ALA A 73 -0.48 -12.02 -7.45
N ASP A 74 -1.33 -12.03 -6.42
CA ASP A 74 -2.32 -13.08 -6.18
C ASP A 74 -3.34 -13.18 -7.33
N ASN A 75 -3.83 -12.04 -7.83
CA ASN A 75 -4.74 -12.00 -8.96
C ASN A 75 -4.07 -12.49 -10.26
N LEU A 76 -2.88 -12.00 -10.56
CA LEU A 76 -2.16 -12.36 -11.79
C LEU A 76 -1.82 -13.84 -11.87
N LEU A 77 -1.41 -14.45 -10.76
CA LEU A 77 -1.14 -15.89 -10.70
C LEU A 77 -2.40 -16.77 -10.80
N LYS A 78 -3.59 -16.20 -10.56
CA LYS A 78 -4.87 -16.89 -10.79
C LYS A 78 -5.37 -16.74 -12.23
N GLU A 79 -5.06 -15.60 -12.86
CA GLU A 79 -5.52 -15.27 -14.22
C GLU A 79 -4.59 -15.78 -15.33
N THR A 80 -3.38 -16.22 -14.99
CA THR A 80 -2.36 -16.63 -15.97
C THR A 80 -1.89 -18.07 -15.75
N PRO A 81 -1.51 -18.78 -16.81
CA PRO A 81 -1.15 -20.20 -16.72
C PRO A 81 0.28 -20.47 -16.22
N ASN A 82 1.16 -19.46 -16.26
CA ASN A 82 2.57 -19.61 -15.90
C ASN A 82 3.21 -18.27 -15.50
N ASP A 83 4.37 -18.37 -14.84
CA ASP A 83 5.13 -17.25 -14.28
C ASP A 83 5.51 -16.19 -15.33
N ARG A 84 5.93 -16.61 -16.53
CA ARG A 84 6.23 -15.70 -17.64
C ARG A 84 4.99 -14.91 -18.05
N GLY A 85 3.85 -15.56 -18.16
CA GLY A 85 2.56 -14.93 -18.46
C GLY A 85 2.12 -13.95 -17.36
N ALA A 86 2.33 -14.29 -16.09
CA ALA A 86 2.07 -13.41 -14.96
C ALA A 86 2.94 -12.14 -15.03
N LEU A 87 4.23 -12.29 -15.31
CA LEU A 87 5.17 -11.17 -15.48
C LEU A 87 4.82 -10.29 -16.66
N THR A 88 4.59 -10.87 -17.84
CA THR A 88 4.15 -10.11 -19.03
C THR A 88 2.88 -9.32 -18.76
N ARG A 89 1.90 -9.93 -18.08
CA ARG A 89 0.67 -9.24 -17.69
C ARG A 89 0.93 -8.14 -16.65
N CYS A 90 1.83 -8.35 -15.71
CA CYS A 90 2.23 -7.35 -14.72
C CYS A 90 2.82 -6.09 -15.40
N PHE A 91 3.77 -6.27 -16.31
CA PHE A 91 4.36 -5.19 -17.12
C PHE A 91 3.29 -4.42 -17.89
N ARG A 92 2.35 -5.11 -18.54
CA ARG A 92 1.24 -4.45 -19.26
C ARG A 92 0.34 -3.63 -18.35
N LEU A 93 0.05 -4.10 -17.13
CA LEU A 93 -0.83 -3.39 -16.21
C LEU A 93 -0.14 -2.19 -15.54
N LEU A 94 1.16 -2.29 -15.27
CA LEU A 94 1.90 -1.26 -14.52
C LEU A 94 2.61 -0.26 -15.43
N LEU A 95 3.22 -0.75 -16.51
CA LEU A 95 4.11 0.03 -17.40
C LEU A 95 3.51 0.25 -18.79
N ALA A 96 2.31 -0.28 -19.07
CA ALA A 96 1.62 -0.18 -20.34
C ALA A 96 2.42 -0.70 -21.57
N ARG A 97 3.38 -1.60 -21.34
CA ARG A 97 4.19 -2.24 -22.39
C ARG A 97 4.48 -3.70 -22.07
N ASP A 98 5.02 -4.42 -23.05
CA ASP A 98 5.59 -5.74 -22.82
C ASP A 98 7.00 -5.63 -22.21
N PRO A 99 7.41 -6.61 -21.37
CA PRO A 99 8.80 -6.73 -20.95
C PRO A 99 9.65 -7.14 -22.16
N ASN A 100 10.89 -6.67 -22.20
CA ASN A 100 11.88 -7.27 -23.10
C ASN A 100 12.42 -8.59 -22.51
N ASP A 101 13.12 -9.38 -23.32
CA ASP A 101 13.62 -10.70 -22.91
C ASP A 101 14.57 -10.62 -21.70
N ASN A 102 15.41 -9.58 -21.63
CA ASN A 102 16.34 -9.39 -20.51
C ASN A 102 15.60 -9.06 -19.21
N GLU A 103 14.64 -8.13 -19.25
CA GLU A 103 13.80 -7.79 -18.09
C GLU A 103 13.03 -9.01 -17.58
N LEU A 104 12.51 -9.82 -18.50
CA LEU A 104 11.76 -11.02 -18.15
C LEU A 104 12.65 -12.04 -17.44
N ASP A 105 13.85 -12.30 -17.97
CA ASP A 105 14.80 -13.25 -17.40
C ASP A 105 15.35 -12.77 -16.04
N GLU A 106 15.67 -11.49 -15.91
CA GLU A 106 16.08 -10.88 -14.63
C GLU A 106 14.97 -10.96 -13.57
N CYS A 107 13.72 -10.65 -13.94
CA CYS A 107 12.59 -10.73 -13.02
C CYS A 107 12.34 -12.16 -12.56
N ILE A 108 12.46 -13.16 -13.44
CA ILE A 108 12.31 -14.57 -13.07
C ILE A 108 13.43 -15.00 -12.12
N ALA A 109 14.67 -14.64 -12.44
CA ALA A 109 15.81 -14.96 -11.59
C ALA A 109 15.66 -14.36 -10.18
N HIS A 110 15.25 -13.09 -10.10
CA HIS A 110 14.98 -12.42 -8.83
C HIS A 110 13.80 -13.03 -8.08
N TRP A 111 12.69 -13.33 -8.75
CA TRP A 111 11.54 -13.98 -8.13
C TRP A 111 11.93 -15.33 -7.51
N GLN A 112 12.69 -16.16 -8.23
CA GLN A 112 13.18 -17.43 -7.69
C GLN A 112 14.15 -17.24 -6.50
N LEU A 113 14.99 -16.20 -6.55
CA LEU A 113 15.90 -15.86 -5.44
C LEU A 113 15.11 -15.50 -4.18
N ILE A 114 14.12 -14.62 -4.29
CA ILE A 114 13.26 -14.22 -3.18
C ILE A 114 12.43 -15.39 -2.67
N GLU A 115 11.89 -16.24 -3.56
CA GLU A 115 11.11 -17.39 -3.12
C GLU A 115 11.95 -18.35 -2.24
N ARG A 116 13.24 -18.51 -2.55
CA ARG A 116 14.15 -19.34 -1.75
C ARG A 116 14.49 -18.72 -0.40
N SER A 117 14.51 -17.39 -0.29
CA SER A 117 14.84 -16.69 0.96
C SER A 117 13.65 -16.57 1.91
N LEU A 118 12.42 -16.58 1.37
CA LEU A 118 11.21 -16.44 2.17
C LEU A 118 10.87 -17.72 2.97
N PRO A 119 10.34 -17.57 4.20
CA PRO A 119 9.84 -18.71 4.96
C PRO A 119 8.64 -19.34 4.26
N GLN A 120 8.45 -20.66 4.44
CA GLN A 120 7.35 -21.40 3.81
C GLN A 120 5.98 -20.85 4.21
N ILE A 121 5.84 -20.45 5.47
CA ILE A 121 4.63 -19.82 6.03
C ILE A 121 5.04 -18.42 6.51
N ALA A 122 4.22 -17.41 6.19
CA ALA A 122 4.44 -16.06 6.71
C ALA A 122 3.83 -15.93 8.12
N ASP A 123 4.40 -15.02 8.91
CA ASP A 123 3.86 -14.68 10.22
C ASP A 123 2.46 -14.07 10.08
N ARG A 124 1.64 -14.32 11.10
CA ARG A 124 0.28 -13.77 11.16
C ARG A 124 0.33 -12.30 11.52
N THR A 125 -0.40 -11.49 10.77
CA THR A 125 -0.60 -10.08 11.11
C THR A 125 -1.55 -10.02 12.33
N PRO A 126 -1.17 -9.34 13.42
CA PRO A 126 -2.05 -9.21 14.58
C PRO A 126 -3.32 -8.43 14.22
N THR A 127 -4.46 -8.89 14.75
CA THR A 127 -5.72 -8.14 14.64
C THR A 127 -5.64 -6.86 15.48
N PRO A 128 -6.05 -5.70 14.94
CA PRO A 128 -6.13 -4.47 15.71
C PRO A 128 -7.01 -4.64 16.96
N PRO A 129 -6.62 -4.09 18.12
CA PRO A 129 -7.46 -4.14 19.30
C PRO A 129 -8.74 -3.32 19.10
N THR A 130 -9.83 -3.75 19.72
CA THR A 130 -11.13 -3.04 19.70
C THR A 130 -11.30 -2.08 20.88
N GLN A 131 -10.42 -2.16 21.87
CA GLN A 131 -10.39 -1.28 23.05
C GLN A 131 -8.96 -0.98 23.45
N VAL A 132 -8.76 0.18 24.08
CA VAL A 132 -7.47 0.58 24.63
C VAL A 132 -7.67 1.32 25.94
N GLN A 133 -6.80 1.05 26.90
CA GLN A 133 -6.80 1.77 28.17
C GLN A 133 -6.08 3.11 27.99
N ARG A 134 -6.75 4.19 28.36
CA ARG A 134 -6.18 5.54 28.37
C ARG A 134 -5.94 5.98 29.80
N GLU A 135 -4.89 6.78 29.97
CA GLU A 135 -4.64 7.53 31.17
C GLU A 135 -4.96 9.00 30.89
N ALA A 136 -5.65 9.65 31.82
CA ALA A 136 -5.96 11.07 31.76
C ALA A 136 -5.80 11.68 33.15
N VAL A 137 -5.65 13.01 33.17
CA VAL A 137 -5.59 13.80 34.39
C VAL A 137 -6.87 14.60 34.46
N GLU A 138 -7.56 14.54 35.59
CA GLU A 138 -8.75 15.35 35.83
C GLU A 138 -8.33 16.81 36.01
N GLU A 139 -9.04 17.70 35.32
CA GLU A 139 -8.60 19.09 35.10
C GLU A 139 -8.57 19.94 36.38
N ASN A 140 -9.48 19.68 37.32
CA ASN A 140 -9.64 20.51 38.52
C ASN A 140 -8.83 20.03 39.73
N THR A 141 -8.63 18.72 39.85
CA THR A 141 -7.99 18.04 40.97
C THR A 141 -6.55 17.64 40.67
N GLY A 142 -6.21 17.48 39.39
CA GLY A 142 -4.91 16.96 38.96
C GLY A 142 -4.75 15.46 39.20
N GLU A 143 -5.81 14.75 39.60
CA GLU A 143 -5.76 13.30 39.84
C GLU A 143 -5.68 12.52 38.52
N ARG A 144 -4.82 11.51 38.49
CA ARG A 144 -4.72 10.58 37.36
C ARG A 144 -5.82 9.53 37.46
N PHE A 145 -6.51 9.31 36.35
CA PHE A 145 -7.48 8.23 36.22
C PHE A 145 -7.28 7.47 34.92
N THR A 146 -7.82 6.26 34.86
CA THR A 146 -7.84 5.46 33.62
C THR A 146 -9.25 5.16 33.19
N PHE A 147 -9.45 5.07 31.88
CA PHE A 147 -10.71 4.65 31.29
C PHE A 147 -10.47 3.78 30.05
N SER A 148 -11.42 2.90 29.75
CA SER A 148 -11.39 2.09 28.52
C SER A 148 -12.02 2.88 27.38
N GLU A 149 -11.26 3.14 26.33
CA GLU A 149 -11.74 3.76 25.09
C GLU A 149 -12.04 2.65 24.08
N ARG A 150 -13.28 2.64 23.55
CA ARG A 150 -13.64 1.75 22.43
C ARG A 150 -13.11 2.33 21.12
N LEU A 151 -12.40 1.51 20.35
CA LEU A 151 -11.87 1.84 19.04
C LEU A 151 -12.89 1.48 17.95
N TYR A 152 -13.85 2.37 17.72
CA TYR A 152 -14.90 2.18 16.71
C TYR A 152 -14.37 1.81 15.31
N PRO A 153 -13.29 2.42 14.79
CA PRO A 153 -12.79 2.07 13.45
C PRO A 153 -12.27 0.63 13.33
N SER A 154 -11.87 0.02 14.47
CA SER A 154 -11.35 -1.34 14.52
C SER A 154 -12.43 -2.39 14.77
N ALA A 155 -13.64 -1.98 15.16
CA ALA A 155 -14.71 -2.91 15.51
C ALA A 155 -15.13 -3.81 14.34
N ASP A 156 -15.27 -3.20 13.16
CA ASP A 156 -15.73 -3.89 11.94
C ASP A 156 -14.62 -3.96 10.88
N PHE A 157 -13.36 -3.75 11.28
CA PHE A 157 -12.24 -3.68 10.35
C PHE A 157 -11.91 -5.05 9.78
N ILE A 158 -12.09 -5.21 8.47
CA ILE A 158 -11.65 -6.37 7.72
C ILE A 158 -10.34 -5.97 7.02
N PRO A 159 -9.19 -6.62 7.31
CA PRO A 159 -7.94 -6.31 6.65
C PRO A 159 -7.97 -6.66 5.15
N ASP A 160 -7.05 -6.06 4.38
CA ASP A 160 -6.80 -6.50 3.00
C ASP A 160 -6.11 -7.88 3.01
N LEU A 161 -5.88 -8.47 1.83
CA LEU A 161 -5.14 -9.73 1.69
C LEU A 161 -3.81 -9.66 2.45
N GLN A 162 -3.59 -10.61 3.36
CA GLN A 162 -2.41 -10.68 4.21
C GLN A 162 -1.39 -11.70 3.69
N PRO A 163 -0.08 -11.51 3.96
CA PRO A 163 0.97 -12.42 3.49
C PRO A 163 0.76 -13.89 3.90
N HIS A 164 0.23 -14.14 5.10
CA HIS A 164 -0.02 -15.50 5.60
C HIS A 164 -1.22 -16.20 4.96
N GLU A 165 -2.03 -15.50 4.15
CA GLU A 165 -3.19 -16.05 3.46
C GLU A 165 -2.84 -16.58 2.07
N VAL A 166 -1.63 -16.31 1.59
CA VAL A 166 -1.16 -16.73 0.25
C VAL A 166 0.07 -17.62 0.30
N ARG A 167 0.27 -18.36 -0.79
CA ARG A 167 1.44 -19.24 -0.97
C ARG A 167 2.73 -18.42 -1.03
N ARG A 168 3.85 -19.03 -0.62
CA ARG A 168 5.19 -18.42 -0.69
C ARG A 168 5.52 -17.88 -2.08
N HIS A 169 5.16 -18.61 -3.13
CA HIS A 169 5.36 -18.22 -4.52
C HIS A 169 4.66 -16.89 -4.87
N VAL A 170 3.44 -16.66 -4.38
CA VAL A 170 2.70 -15.40 -4.55
C VAL A 170 3.39 -14.26 -3.80
N ARG A 171 3.85 -14.51 -2.57
CA ARG A 171 4.60 -13.51 -1.78
C ARG A 171 5.90 -13.09 -2.47
N ALA A 172 6.60 -14.05 -3.08
CA ALA A 172 7.82 -13.75 -3.82
C ALA A 172 7.52 -12.94 -5.09
N PHE A 173 6.40 -13.21 -5.77
CA PHE A 173 5.98 -12.41 -6.91
C PHE A 173 5.54 -10.99 -6.53
N ALA A 174 4.95 -10.84 -5.34
CA ALA A 174 4.57 -9.55 -4.79
C ALA A 174 5.79 -8.62 -4.62
N ASP A 175 6.98 -9.16 -4.36
CA ASP A 175 8.22 -8.37 -4.33
C ASP A 175 8.55 -7.75 -5.69
N ILE A 176 8.43 -8.52 -6.78
CA ILE A 176 8.57 -7.99 -8.15
C ILE A 176 7.50 -6.93 -8.42
N CYS A 177 6.24 -7.21 -8.08
CA CYS A 177 5.15 -6.24 -8.26
C CYS A 177 5.43 -4.94 -7.50
N LEU A 178 6.01 -5.02 -6.30
CA LEU A 178 6.40 -3.87 -5.51
C LEU A 178 7.51 -3.08 -6.21
N VAL A 179 8.56 -3.74 -6.71
CA VAL A 179 9.64 -3.07 -7.47
C VAL A 179 9.06 -2.33 -8.68
N LEU A 180 8.24 -3.01 -9.49
CA LEU A 180 7.65 -2.42 -10.70
C LEU A 180 6.73 -1.23 -10.40
N LEU A 181 5.94 -1.29 -9.32
CA LEU A 181 5.13 -0.15 -8.83
C LEU A 181 5.98 1.07 -8.47
N ASN A 182 7.27 0.88 -8.21
CA ASN A 182 8.21 1.89 -7.75
C ASN A 182 9.25 2.30 -8.82
N CYS A 183 9.23 1.71 -10.02
CA CYS A 183 10.21 1.98 -11.08
C CYS A 183 10.16 3.42 -11.65
N ASN A 184 9.20 4.24 -11.22
CA ASN A 184 9.03 5.64 -11.66
C ASN A 184 8.98 5.81 -13.19
N GLU A 185 8.58 4.77 -13.90
CA GLU A 185 8.39 4.79 -15.35
C GLU A 185 7.05 5.46 -15.63
N PHE A 186 7.09 6.74 -16.04
CA PHE A 186 5.89 7.49 -16.36
C PHE A 186 5.45 7.23 -17.80
N VAL A 187 4.18 6.92 -17.97
CA VAL A 187 3.51 6.98 -19.28
C VAL A 187 3.11 8.43 -19.52
N TYR A 188 3.79 9.10 -20.44
CA TYR A 188 3.40 10.42 -20.90
C TYR A 188 2.32 10.28 -21.97
N VAL A 189 1.22 11.00 -21.80
CA VAL A 189 0.22 11.18 -22.86
C VAL A 189 0.64 12.43 -23.63
N GLU A 190 1.10 12.26 -24.87
CA GLU A 190 1.36 13.38 -25.79
C GLU A 190 0.05 13.99 -26.32
#